data_AF-A0A2X2UYG6-F1
#
_entry.id   AF-A0A2X2UYG6-F1
#
_cell.length_a   1.000
_cell.length_b   1.000
_cell.length_c   1.000
_cell.angle_alpha   90.00
_cell.angle_beta   90.00
_cell.angle_gamma   90.00
#
_symmetry.space_group_name_H-M   'P 1'
#
loop_
_entity.id
_entity.type
_entity.pdbx_description
1 polymer ?
#
loop_
_entity_poly.entity_id
_entity_poly.type
_entity_poly.pdbx_seq_one_letter_code
_entity_poly.pdbx_strand_id
1 'polypeptide(L)'
;MKLNVSALARFKNQAFALAKERDFLIRKNDSLARANTAIRKDLDSVSVKLDDTSAKADSLARQANSLKKVVEAGSALQISKLTIEAVKGTKNKITERGRAAEKLRVCFTVGANRIAKSGSRYFYVKVVSPSGVTLGANDSTSEGENTVNYSTATHFIYDNKNVDVCDFINRTGKEFDKGTYKVTVYDDASTK
;
A
#
# COMPACT_ATOMS: atom_id res chain seq x y z
N MET A 1 -39.40 -10.39 -88.74
CA MET A 1 -39.22 -10.76 -87.32
C MET A 1 -40.55 -10.56 -86.60
N LYS A 2 -41.34 -11.63 -86.37
CA LYS A 2 -42.65 -11.51 -85.71
C LYS A 2 -42.43 -11.32 -84.21
N LEU A 3 -42.76 -10.15 -83.69
CA LEU A 3 -42.76 -9.87 -82.24
C LEU A 3 -43.80 -10.77 -81.57
N ASN A 4 -43.33 -11.69 -80.73
CA ASN A 4 -44.19 -12.58 -79.97
C ASN A 4 -44.74 -11.82 -78.75
N VAL A 5 -46.03 -11.50 -78.77
CA VAL A 5 -46.73 -10.73 -77.73
C VAL A 5 -46.57 -11.35 -76.33
N SER A 6 -46.50 -12.69 -76.24
CA SER A 6 -46.28 -13.40 -74.98
C SER A 6 -44.88 -13.18 -74.40
N ALA A 7 -43.85 -13.09 -75.26
CA ALA A 7 -42.48 -12.81 -74.83
C ALA A 7 -42.35 -11.36 -74.33
N LEU A 8 -42.99 -10.41 -75.01
CA LEU A 8 -43.03 -9.01 -74.58
C LEU A 8 -43.72 -8.83 -73.22
N ALA A 9 -44.85 -9.51 -73.00
CA ALA A 9 -45.55 -9.49 -71.72
C ALA A 9 -44.70 -10.11 -70.58
N ARG A 10 -43.99 -11.20 -70.86
CA ARG A 10 -43.04 -11.81 -69.91
C ARG A 10 -41.90 -10.87 -69.53
N PHE A 11 -41.27 -10.23 -70.51
CA PHE A 11 -40.19 -9.27 -70.25
C PHE A 11 -40.68 -8.04 -69.49
N LYS A 12 -41.87 -7.53 -69.80
CA LYS A 12 -42.51 -6.46 -69.03
C LYS A 12 -42.67 -6.86 -67.56
N ASN A 13 -43.22 -8.04 -67.28
CA ASN A 13 -43.41 -8.51 -65.90
C ASN A 13 -42.08 -8.73 -65.16
N GLN A 14 -41.05 -9.24 -65.84
CA GLN A 14 -39.70 -9.36 -65.28
C GLN A 14 -39.08 -7.99 -64.97
N ALA A 15 -39.23 -7.01 -65.86
CA ALA A 15 -38.76 -5.64 -65.62
C ALA A 15 -39.48 -4.99 -64.42
N PHE A 16 -40.79 -5.20 -64.26
CA PHE A 16 -41.53 -4.74 -63.09
C PHE A 16 -41.07 -5.42 -61.79
N ALA A 17 -40.85 -6.75 -61.82
CA ALA A 17 -40.35 -7.48 -60.65
C ALA A 17 -38.96 -6.99 -60.24
N LEU A 18 -38.04 -6.83 -61.21
CA LEU A 18 -36.70 -6.29 -60.98
C LEU A 18 -36.74 -4.83 -60.48
N ALA A 19 -37.63 -3.99 -60.99
CA ALA A 19 -37.79 -2.63 -60.50
C ALA A 19 -38.25 -2.60 -59.03
N LYS A 20 -39.21 -3.47 -58.67
CA LYS A 20 -39.68 -3.59 -57.28
C LYS A 20 -38.58 -4.10 -56.34
N GLU A 21 -37.80 -5.09 -56.78
CA GLU A 21 -36.67 -5.61 -56.02
C GLU A 21 -35.56 -4.56 -55.86
N ARG A 22 -35.23 -3.83 -56.92
CA ARG A 22 -34.30 -2.69 -56.87
C ARG A 22 -34.75 -1.65 -55.84
N ASP A 23 -36.02 -1.23 -55.87
CA ASP A 23 -36.53 -0.22 -54.95
C ASP A 23 -36.49 -0.70 -53.50
N PHE A 24 -36.75 -1.98 -53.26
CA PHE A 24 -36.60 -2.60 -51.95
C PHE A 24 -35.13 -2.62 -51.47
N LEU A 25 -34.20 -3.00 -52.35
CA LEU A 25 -32.76 -3.00 -52.06
C LEU A 25 -32.24 -1.59 -51.78
N ILE A 26 -32.68 -0.58 -52.52
CA ILE A 26 -32.34 0.84 -52.27
C ILE A 26 -32.81 1.25 -50.87
N ARG A 27 -34.07 0.98 -50.51
CA ARG A 27 -34.60 1.31 -49.17
C ARG A 27 -33.82 0.62 -48.05
N LYS A 28 -33.43 -0.64 -48.25
CA LYS A 28 -32.57 -1.37 -47.31
C LYS A 28 -31.17 -0.75 -47.21
N ASN A 29 -30.56 -0.41 -48.33
CA ASN A 29 -29.24 0.24 -48.37
C ASN A 29 -29.28 1.58 -47.61
N ASP A 30 -30.29 2.41 -47.87
CA ASP A 30 -30.48 3.69 -47.17
C ASP A 30 -30.67 3.50 -45.66
N SER A 31 -31.43 2.47 -45.26
CA SER A 31 -31.61 2.12 -43.85
C SER A 31 -30.30 1.69 -43.19
N LEU A 32 -29.52 0.84 -43.86
CA LEU A 32 -28.22 0.37 -43.38
C LEU A 32 -27.19 1.51 -43.33
N ALA A 33 -27.20 2.41 -44.32
CA ALA A 33 -26.34 3.59 -44.34
C ALA A 33 -26.65 4.53 -43.16
N ARG A 34 -27.94 4.75 -42.85
CA ARG A 34 -28.37 5.52 -41.67
C ARG A 34 -27.96 4.84 -40.35
N ALA A 35 -28.12 3.52 -40.24
CA ALA A 35 -27.68 2.79 -39.06
C ALA A 35 -26.16 2.86 -38.87
N ASN A 36 -25.38 2.66 -39.93
CA ASN A 36 -23.91 2.73 -39.88
C ASN A 36 -23.42 4.13 -39.49
N THR A 37 -24.04 5.20 -39.99
CA THR A 37 -23.67 6.57 -39.62
C THR A 37 -24.00 6.89 -38.17
N ALA A 38 -25.14 6.41 -37.66
CA ALA A 38 -25.49 6.54 -36.24
C ALA A 38 -24.50 5.78 -35.34
N ILE A 39 -24.19 4.52 -35.66
CA ILE A 39 -23.25 3.69 -34.90
C ILE A 39 -21.85 4.32 -34.88
N ARG A 40 -21.38 4.87 -36.01
CA ARG A 40 -20.09 5.56 -36.06
C ARG A 40 -20.06 6.78 -35.13
N LYS A 41 -21.12 7.59 -35.14
CA LYS A 41 -21.24 8.74 -34.24
C LYS A 41 -21.25 8.33 -32.77
N ASP A 42 -21.96 7.25 -32.43
CA ASP A 42 -22.00 6.73 -31.07
C ASP A 42 -20.64 6.16 -30.65
N LEU A 43 -19.95 5.46 -31.55
CA LEU A 43 -18.59 4.95 -31.32
C LEU A 43 -17.61 6.10 -31.05
N ASP A 44 -17.64 7.16 -31.87
CA ASP A 44 -16.78 8.34 -31.68
C ASP A 44 -17.07 9.00 -30.32
N SER A 45 -18.35 9.15 -29.96
CA SER A 45 -18.77 9.70 -28.68
C SER A 45 -18.34 8.83 -27.49
N VAL A 46 -18.47 7.50 -27.60
CA VAL A 46 -18.04 6.57 -26.56
C VAL A 46 -16.52 6.57 -26.43
N SER A 47 -15.78 6.62 -27.53
CA SER A 47 -14.31 6.69 -27.51
C SER A 47 -13.84 7.94 -26.76
N VAL A 48 -14.39 9.11 -27.08
CA VAL A 48 -14.04 10.36 -26.39
C VAL A 48 -14.36 10.29 -24.89
N LYS A 49 -15.51 9.73 -24.51
CA LYS A 49 -15.88 9.55 -23.10
C LYS A 49 -14.97 8.55 -22.39
N LEU A 50 -14.57 7.48 -23.07
CA LEU A 50 -13.66 6.48 -22.52
C LEU A 50 -12.28 7.09 -22.27
N ASP A 51 -11.76 7.86 -23.22
CA ASP A 51 -10.48 8.55 -23.09
C ASP A 51 -10.49 9.54 -21.92
N ASP A 52 -11.55 10.37 -21.79
CA ASP A 52 -11.71 11.29 -20.67
C ASP A 52 -11.82 10.55 -19.31
N THR A 53 -12.58 9.45 -19.27
CA THR A 53 -12.73 8.63 -18.06
C THR A 53 -11.41 7.97 -17.67
N SER A 54 -10.67 7.45 -18.65
CA SER A 54 -9.35 6.83 -18.44
C SER A 54 -8.35 7.85 -17.91
N ALA A 55 -8.29 9.05 -18.52
CA ALA A 55 -7.42 10.13 -18.05
C ALA A 55 -7.75 10.58 -16.62
N LYS A 56 -9.04 10.65 -16.26
CA LYS A 56 -9.47 10.94 -14.89
C LYS A 56 -9.08 9.84 -13.91
N ALA A 57 -9.27 8.57 -14.28
CA ALA A 57 -8.89 7.43 -13.45
C ALA A 57 -7.38 7.42 -13.18
N ASP A 58 -6.56 7.66 -14.21
CA ASP A 58 -5.11 7.76 -14.08
C ASP A 58 -4.69 8.92 -13.17
N SER A 59 -5.32 10.09 -13.33
CA SER A 59 -5.06 11.25 -12.47
C SER A 59 -5.39 10.96 -11.00
N LEU A 60 -6.56 10.38 -10.73
CA LEU A 60 -6.98 10.00 -9.39
C LEU A 60 -6.05 8.95 -8.78
N ALA A 61 -5.62 7.95 -9.56
CA ALA A 61 -4.68 6.94 -9.11
C ALA A 61 -3.32 7.56 -8.73
N ARG A 62 -2.81 8.51 -9.52
CA ARG A 62 -1.58 9.26 -9.20
C ARG A 62 -1.72 10.08 -7.91
N GLN A 63 -2.85 10.77 -7.75
CA GLN A 63 -3.14 11.56 -6.54
C GLN A 63 -3.24 10.67 -5.31
N ALA A 64 -3.96 9.53 -5.40
CA ALA A 64 -4.08 8.57 -4.32
C ALA A 64 -2.71 8.00 -3.90
N ASN A 65 -1.86 7.66 -4.86
CA ASN A 65 -0.50 7.18 -4.58
C ASN A 65 0.39 8.26 -3.96
N SER A 66 0.29 9.51 -4.42
CA SER A 66 1.02 10.62 -3.82
C SER A 66 0.58 10.87 -2.38
N LEU A 67 -0.74 10.90 -2.14
CA LEU A 67 -1.29 11.08 -0.80
C LEU A 67 -0.92 9.91 0.12
N LYS A 68 -0.96 8.67 -0.38
CA LYS A 68 -0.53 7.48 0.36
C LYS A 68 0.91 7.64 0.87
N LYS A 69 1.85 8.03 0.00
CA LYS A 69 3.25 8.26 0.39
C LYS A 69 3.41 9.36 1.45
N VAL A 70 2.66 10.45 1.30
CA VAL A 70 2.69 11.56 2.27
C VAL A 70 2.13 11.12 3.62
N VAL A 71 1.03 10.36 3.63
CA VAL A 71 0.44 9.83 4.86
C VAL A 71 1.36 8.81 5.51
N GLU A 72 1.98 7.90 4.75
CA GLU A 72 2.95 6.94 5.28
C GLU A 72 4.11 7.65 5.97
N ALA A 73 4.77 8.59 5.28
CA ALA A 73 5.86 9.38 5.85
C ALA A 73 5.42 10.23 7.06
N GLY A 74 4.25 10.86 6.99
CA GLY A 74 3.71 11.70 8.06
C GLY A 74 3.17 10.92 9.26
N SER A 75 2.82 9.65 9.07
CA SER A 75 2.30 8.76 10.13
C SER A 75 3.39 8.09 10.96
N ALA A 76 4.66 8.20 10.54
CA ALA A 76 5.80 7.65 11.25
C ALA A 76 5.87 8.19 12.70
N LEU A 77 6.01 7.29 13.66
CA LEU A 77 6.10 7.65 15.06
C LEU A 77 7.51 8.12 15.41
N GLN A 78 7.60 9.29 16.04
CA GLN A 78 8.87 9.84 16.48
C GLN A 78 9.15 9.41 17.91
N ILE A 79 10.39 8.99 18.15
CA ILE A 79 10.89 8.62 19.47
C ILE A 79 11.73 9.76 20.01
N SER A 80 11.48 10.14 21.26
CA SER A 80 12.27 11.14 21.96
C SER A 80 12.64 10.65 23.36
N LYS A 81 13.53 11.37 24.04
CA LYS A 81 13.94 11.09 25.43
C LYS A 81 14.37 9.63 25.66
N LEU A 82 15.12 9.05 24.73
CA LEU A 82 15.70 7.71 24.91
C LEU A 82 16.73 7.77 26.05
N THR A 83 16.45 7.07 27.14
CA THR A 83 17.33 6.93 28.30
C THR A 83 17.60 5.46 28.58
N ILE A 84 18.83 5.17 29.00
CA ILE A 84 19.27 3.82 29.35
C ILE A 84 19.91 3.88 30.73
N GLU A 85 19.38 3.08 31.66
CA GLU A 85 19.85 3.01 33.04
C GLU A 85 20.20 1.57 33.39
N ALA A 86 21.37 1.34 33.99
CA ALA A 86 21.70 0.04 34.55
C ALA A 86 21.00 -0.16 35.89
N VAL A 87 20.35 -1.31 36.08
CA VAL A 87 19.62 -1.63 37.32
C VAL A 87 20.07 -2.96 37.93
N LYS A 88 19.89 -3.09 39.25
CA LYS A 88 20.27 -4.26 40.04
C LYS A 88 19.19 -4.75 40.98
N GLY A 89 19.18 -6.05 41.21
CA GLY A 89 18.30 -6.76 42.13
C GLY A 89 16.84 -6.74 41.69
N THR A 90 16.00 -7.46 42.44
CA THR A 90 14.57 -7.63 42.13
C THR A 90 13.77 -6.32 42.13
N LYS A 91 14.25 -5.31 42.87
CA LYS A 91 13.63 -3.98 42.93
C LYS A 91 14.11 -3.03 41.82
N ASN A 92 14.92 -3.51 40.86
CA ASN A 92 15.46 -2.73 39.74
C ASN A 92 16.05 -1.37 40.18
N LYS A 93 16.87 -1.37 41.24
CA LYS A 93 17.51 -0.12 41.72
C LYS A 93 18.59 0.32 40.72
N ILE A 94 18.61 1.60 40.37
CA ILE A 94 19.64 2.18 39.50
C ILE A 94 21.04 1.97 40.12
N THR A 95 22.02 1.62 39.29
CA THR A 95 23.41 1.44 39.69
C THR A 95 24.34 1.92 38.59
N GLU A 96 25.38 2.67 38.97
CA GLU A 96 26.44 3.09 38.05
C GLU A 96 27.56 2.04 37.95
N ARG A 97 27.59 1.08 38.89
CA ARG A 97 28.58 0.01 38.90
C ARG A 97 28.19 -1.08 37.92
N GLY A 98 28.89 -1.18 36.79
CA GLY A 98 28.63 -2.19 35.75
C GLY A 98 28.64 -3.63 36.26
N ARG A 99 29.53 -3.99 37.21
CA ARG A 99 29.56 -5.34 37.82
C ARG A 99 28.29 -5.70 38.60
N ALA A 100 27.64 -4.69 39.18
CA ALA A 100 26.41 -4.90 39.94
C ALA A 100 25.16 -4.86 39.05
N ALA A 101 25.28 -4.45 37.79
CA ALA A 101 24.16 -4.36 36.88
C ALA A 101 23.69 -5.76 36.45
N GLU A 102 22.39 -5.98 36.58
CA GLU A 102 21.73 -7.22 36.18
C GLU A 102 20.88 -7.03 34.93
N LYS A 103 20.31 -5.83 34.75
CA LYS A 103 19.47 -5.48 33.60
C LYS A 103 19.76 -4.05 33.14
N LEU A 104 19.42 -3.76 31.89
CA LEU A 104 19.35 -2.41 31.35
C LEU A 104 17.89 -2.01 31.24
N ARG A 105 17.51 -0.92 31.91
CA ARG A 105 16.21 -0.28 31.75
C ARG A 105 16.31 0.69 30.59
N VAL A 106 15.56 0.45 29.53
CA VAL A 106 15.47 1.34 28.37
C VAL A 106 14.12 2.03 28.42
N CYS A 107 14.12 3.36 28.47
CA CYS A 107 12.91 4.17 28.46
C CYS A 107 12.95 5.14 27.28
N PHE A 108 11.81 5.38 26.65
CA PHE A 108 11.67 6.37 25.60
C PHE A 108 10.22 6.88 25.53
N THR A 109 10.05 8.08 24.97
CA THR A 109 8.73 8.67 24.75
C THR A 109 8.37 8.56 23.28
N VAL A 110 7.26 7.89 22.99
CA VAL A 110 6.59 7.93 21.69
C VAL A 110 5.81 9.23 21.60
N GLY A 111 6.15 10.07 20.63
CA GLY A 111 5.53 11.38 20.44
C GLY A 111 4.07 11.29 19.96
N ALA A 112 3.29 12.30 20.30
CA ALA A 112 1.95 12.49 19.77
C ALA A 112 1.99 12.71 18.25
N ASN A 113 1.17 11.97 17.51
CA ASN A 113 1.02 12.08 16.07
C ASN A 113 -0.45 11.89 15.72
N ARG A 114 -1.09 12.92 15.16
CA ARG A 114 -2.51 12.91 14.79
C ARG A 114 -2.83 12.09 13.54
N ILE A 115 -1.83 11.82 12.71
CA ILE A 115 -1.97 11.12 11.43
C ILE A 115 -1.71 9.61 11.61
N ALA A 116 -0.92 9.24 12.63
CA ALA A 116 -0.66 7.85 12.95
C ALA A 116 -1.94 7.09 13.36
N LYS A 117 -2.03 5.80 13.03
CA LYS A 117 -3.15 4.97 13.50
C LYS A 117 -3.01 4.72 15.00
N SER A 118 -4.11 4.92 15.74
CA SER A 118 -4.24 4.51 17.13
C SER A 118 -4.42 2.99 17.25
N GLY A 119 -4.17 2.46 18.45
CA GLY A 119 -4.37 1.05 18.77
C GLY A 119 -3.14 0.39 19.40
N SER A 120 -3.17 -0.94 19.43
CA SER A 120 -2.08 -1.78 19.93
C SER A 120 -0.86 -1.68 19.01
N ARG A 121 0.32 -1.44 19.60
CA ARG A 121 1.60 -1.31 18.90
C ARG A 121 2.68 -2.15 19.58
N TYR A 122 3.67 -2.55 18.79
CA TYR A 122 4.89 -3.20 19.26
C TYR A 122 6.10 -2.38 18.82
N PHE A 123 6.97 -2.06 19.78
CA PHE A 123 8.28 -1.51 19.49
C PHE A 123 9.34 -2.56 19.81
N TYR A 124 10.30 -2.72 18.92
CA TYR A 124 11.40 -3.67 19.07
C TYR A 124 12.64 -2.91 19.48
N VAL A 125 13.22 -3.26 20.63
CA VAL A 125 14.44 -2.65 21.13
C VAL A 125 15.59 -3.61 20.88
N LYS A 126 16.61 -3.17 20.14
CA LYS A 126 17.86 -3.91 19.92
C LYS A 126 19.00 -3.25 20.66
N VAL A 127 19.62 -3.99 21.58
CA VAL A 127 20.83 -3.57 22.27
C VAL A 127 21.98 -4.47 21.87
N VAL A 128 22.98 -3.87 21.24
CA VAL A 128 24.19 -4.56 20.76
C VAL A 128 25.35 -4.25 21.70
N SER A 129 26.02 -5.30 22.17
CA SER A 129 27.21 -5.21 23.01
C SER A 129 28.42 -4.65 22.24
N PRO A 130 29.48 -4.22 22.95
CA PRO A 130 30.74 -3.83 22.32
C PRO A 130 31.36 -4.94 21.46
N SER A 131 31.07 -6.19 21.80
CA SER A 131 31.48 -7.40 21.08
C SER A 131 30.60 -7.73 19.87
N GLY A 132 29.56 -6.94 19.59
CA GLY A 132 28.66 -7.13 18.44
C GLY A 132 27.50 -8.10 18.69
N VAL A 133 27.34 -8.59 19.92
CA VAL A 133 26.29 -9.55 20.30
C VAL A 133 25.03 -8.81 20.73
N THR A 134 23.86 -9.23 20.23
CA THR A 134 22.59 -8.66 20.67
C THR A 134 22.20 -9.26 22.03
N LEU A 135 21.89 -8.39 23.00
CA LEU A 135 21.50 -8.78 24.36
C LEU A 135 20.04 -9.23 24.44
N GLY A 136 19.61 -9.72 25.60
CA GLY A 136 18.21 -10.03 25.89
C GLY A 136 17.75 -11.36 25.29
N ALA A 137 16.51 -11.40 24.81
CA ALA A 137 15.94 -12.58 24.17
C ALA A 137 16.73 -12.98 22.91
N ASN A 138 17.24 -11.99 22.17
CA ASN A 138 17.88 -12.16 20.87
C ASN A 138 17.00 -12.95 19.89
N ASP A 139 15.68 -12.74 20.00
CA ASP A 139 14.70 -13.26 19.06
C ASP A 139 14.79 -12.49 17.75
N SER A 140 14.32 -13.11 16.68
CA SER A 140 14.26 -12.51 15.36
C SER A 140 12.83 -12.23 14.95
N THR A 141 12.64 -11.12 14.25
CA THR A 141 11.46 -10.89 13.43
C THR A 141 11.91 -10.76 11.98
N SER A 142 11.13 -11.32 11.05
CA SER A 142 11.41 -11.29 9.62
C SER A 142 10.40 -10.40 8.92
N GLU A 143 10.90 -9.39 8.21
CA GLU A 143 10.12 -8.44 7.42
C GLU A 143 10.65 -8.51 5.97
N GLY A 144 9.95 -9.23 5.11
CA GLY A 144 10.41 -9.53 3.75
C GLY A 144 11.68 -10.39 3.75
N GLU A 145 12.75 -9.89 3.14
CA GLU A 145 14.08 -10.54 3.11
C GLU A 145 14.98 -10.17 4.30
N ASN A 146 14.57 -9.21 5.12
CA ASN A 146 15.40 -8.71 6.23
C ASN A 146 14.96 -9.33 7.56
N THR A 147 15.87 -10.08 8.17
CA THR A 147 15.69 -10.60 9.54
C THR A 147 16.38 -9.68 10.52
N VAL A 148 15.61 -9.10 11.45
CA VAL A 148 16.12 -8.21 12.49
C VAL A 148 16.05 -8.91 13.84
N ASN A 149 17.20 -9.05 14.49
CA ASN A 149 17.26 -9.52 15.87
C ASN A 149 16.97 -8.37 16.84
N TYR A 150 16.14 -8.63 17.84
CA TYR A 150 15.79 -7.69 18.90
C TYR A 150 16.06 -8.27 20.29
N SER A 151 16.30 -7.38 21.24
CA SER A 151 16.56 -7.72 22.63
C SER A 151 15.28 -7.90 23.44
N THR A 152 14.27 -7.07 23.15
CA THR A 152 12.92 -7.16 23.71
C THR A 152 11.90 -6.54 22.76
N ALA A 153 10.65 -7.01 22.83
CA ALA A 153 9.51 -6.45 22.13
C ALA A 153 8.53 -5.88 23.15
N THR A 154 8.33 -4.57 23.12
CA THR A 154 7.48 -3.87 24.09
C THR A 154 6.13 -3.56 23.48
N HIS A 155 5.08 -4.04 24.14
CA HIS A 155 3.69 -3.80 23.77
C HIS A 155 3.13 -2.58 24.50
N PHE A 156 2.41 -1.72 23.78
CA PHE A 156 1.70 -0.59 24.38
C PHE A 156 0.49 -0.19 23.53
N ILE A 157 -0.45 0.54 24.14
CA ILE A 157 -1.61 1.11 23.46
C ILE A 157 -1.28 2.57 23.12
N TYR A 158 -1.39 2.92 21.84
CA TYR A 158 -1.15 4.26 21.34
C TYR A 158 -2.47 4.97 21.02
N ASP A 159 -2.73 6.10 21.67
CA ASP A 159 -3.94 6.92 21.51
C ASP A 159 -3.61 8.32 20.94
N ASN A 160 -2.66 8.38 19.98
CA ASN A 160 -2.21 9.62 19.32
C ASN A 160 -1.64 10.69 20.25
N LYS A 161 -1.34 10.34 21.51
CA LYS A 161 -0.76 11.19 22.54
C LYS A 161 0.65 10.71 22.88
N ASN A 162 1.38 11.51 23.67
CA ASN A 162 2.67 11.09 24.18
C ASN A 162 2.51 9.86 25.08
N VAL A 163 3.33 8.84 24.86
CA VAL A 163 3.36 7.62 25.68
C VAL A 163 4.80 7.35 26.08
N ASP A 164 5.04 7.28 27.39
CA ASP A 164 6.33 6.85 27.93
C ASP A 164 6.35 5.33 28.04
N VAL A 165 7.33 4.71 27.38
CA VAL A 165 7.51 3.27 27.29
C VAL A 165 8.84 2.92 27.94
N CYS A 166 8.82 1.97 28.87
CA CYS A 166 10.02 1.47 29.53
C CYS A 166 10.01 -0.05 29.51
N ASP A 167 11.17 -0.63 29.21
CA ASP A 167 11.36 -2.08 29.26
C ASP A 167 12.74 -2.45 29.82
N PHE A 168 12.90 -3.71 30.21
CA PHE A 168 14.12 -4.22 30.83
C PHE A 168 14.75 -5.31 29.99
N ILE A 169 16.04 -5.16 29.72
CA ILE A 169 16.84 -6.12 28.97
C ILE A 169 17.80 -6.80 29.93
N ASN A 170 17.67 -8.13 30.05
CA ASN A 170 18.55 -8.94 30.87
C ASN A 170 19.93 -9.07 30.24
N ARG A 171 20.97 -9.17 31.07
CA ARG A 171 22.31 -9.59 30.62
C ARG A 171 22.29 -11.04 30.13
N THR A 172 23.08 -11.33 29.10
CA THR A 172 23.24 -12.70 28.54
C THR A 172 24.29 -13.53 29.29
N GLY A 173 25.19 -12.88 30.05
CA GLY A 173 26.28 -13.52 30.79
C GLY A 173 26.30 -13.21 32.29
N LYS A 174 27.46 -13.44 32.94
CA LYS A 174 27.66 -13.14 34.37
C LYS A 174 27.73 -11.64 34.67
N GLU A 175 28.28 -10.85 33.75
CA GLU A 175 28.43 -9.41 33.85
C GLU A 175 28.20 -8.78 32.47
N PHE A 176 27.95 -7.47 32.42
CA PHE A 176 28.00 -6.72 31.17
C PHE A 176 29.45 -6.47 30.74
N ASP A 177 29.74 -6.69 29.47
CA ASP A 177 31.02 -6.35 28.86
C ASP A 177 31.36 -4.87 29.03
N LYS A 178 32.64 -4.57 29.23
CA LYS A 178 33.11 -3.18 29.24
C LYS A 178 33.11 -2.63 27.82
N GLY A 179 32.50 -1.46 27.63
CA GLY A 179 32.56 -0.71 26.39
C GLY A 179 31.25 -0.01 26.06
N THR A 180 31.13 0.40 24.81
CA THR A 180 29.96 1.13 24.29
C THR A 180 28.91 0.18 23.76
N TYR A 181 27.69 0.33 24.25
CA TYR A 181 26.52 -0.38 23.75
C TYR A 181 25.78 0.48 22.74
N LYS A 182 25.30 -0.13 21.65
CA LYS A 182 24.44 0.54 20.67
C LYS A 182 22.99 0.14 20.90
N VAL A 183 22.12 1.11 21.10
CA VAL A 183 20.68 0.90 21.27
C VAL A 183 19.95 1.45 20.06
N THR A 184 19.10 0.62 19.46
CA THR A 184 18.21 1.01 18.36
C THR A 184 16.79 0.58 18.72
N VAL A 185 15.82 1.46 18.45
CA VAL A 185 14.40 1.15 18.63
C VAL A 185 13.72 1.19 17.26
N TYR A 186 12.93 0.16 16.97
CA TYR A 186 12.20 0.00 15.72
C TYR A 186 10.69 -0.03 16.00
N ASP A 187 9.91 0.61 15.15
CA ASP A 187 8.45 0.52 15.15
C ASP A 187 8.02 -0.60 14.20
N ASP A 188 7.08 -1.44 14.63
CA ASP A 188 6.38 -2.45 13.80
C ASP A 188 5.81 -1.87 12.49
N ALA A 189 5.42 -0.58 12.49
CA ALA A 189 4.91 0.07 11.28
C ALA A 189 5.98 0.57 10.31
N SER A 190 7.23 0.71 10.75
CA SER A 190 8.33 1.29 9.94
C SER A 190 9.01 0.30 9.00
N THR A 191 8.52 -0.95 8.95
CA THR A 191 9.05 -2.03 8.13
C THR A 191 8.07 -2.58 7.08
N LYS A 192 6.92 -1.91 6.87
CA LYS A 192 6.00 -2.21 5.75
C LYS A 192 6.26 -1.37 4.51
#